data_AF-A0AAV8WKJ8-F1
#
_entry.id   AF-A0AAV8WKJ8-F1
#
_cell.length_a   1.000
_cell.length_b   1.000
_cell.length_c   1.000
_cell.angle_alpha   90.00
_cell.angle_beta   90.00
_cell.angle_gamma   90.00
#
_symmetry.space_group_name_H-M   'P 1'
#
loop_
_entity.id
_entity.type
_entity.pdbx_description
1 polymer ?
#
loop_
_entity_poly.entity_id
_entity_poly.type
_entity_poly.pdbx_seq_one_letter_code
_entity_poly.pdbx_strand_id
1 'polypeptide(L)' 'MVLLAAELRKAKIKVFESPSRNENMIITVIPNEKLAGELIPVDLLGTSVFVSWPHLVEAK' A
#
# COMPACT_ATOMS: atom_id res chain seq x y z
N MET A 1 4.21 -3.97 11.97
CA MET A 1 3.72 -5.12 11.19
C MET A 1 2.54 -4.65 10.36
N VAL A 2 2.61 -4.76 9.02
CA VAL A 2 1.50 -4.35 8.14
C VAL A 2 0.54 -5.52 8.01
N LEU A 3 -0.74 -5.30 8.29
CA LEU A 3 -1.79 -6.30 8.11
C LEU A 3 -2.35 -6.17 6.70
N LEU A 4 -2.51 -7.30 6.00
CA LEU A 4 -2.90 -7.36 4.61
C LEU A 4 -4.06 -8.33 4.42
N ALA A 5 -5.01 -7.97 3.58
CA ALA A 5 -5.99 -8.89 3.00
C ALA A 5 -5.65 -9.13 1.51
N ALA A 6 -5.85 -10.34 1.03
CA ALA A 6 -5.57 -10.72 -0.36
C ALA A 6 -6.83 -11.33 -1.01
N GLU A 7 -7.13 -10.92 -2.24
CA GLU A 7 -8.23 -11.47 -3.03
C GLU A 7 -7.86 -11.57 -4.51
N LEU A 8 -8.40 -12.59 -5.20
CA LEU A 8 -8.35 -12.67 -6.66
C LEU A 8 -9.51 -11.88 -7.27
N ARG A 9 -9.21 -10.93 -8.16
CA ARG A 9 -10.22 -10.09 -8.79
C ARG A 9 -9.85 -9.68 -10.20
N LYS A 10 -10.83 -9.63 -11.10
CA LYS A 10 -10.68 -9.00 -12.43
C LYS A 10 -10.65 -7.48 -12.28
N ALA A 11 -9.45 -6.91 -12.19
CA ALA A 11 -9.24 -5.47 -11.96
C ALA A 11 -8.66 -4.71 -13.16
N LYS A 12 -8.47 -5.38 -14.32
CA LYS A 12 -7.89 -4.79 -15.55
C LYS A 12 -6.56 -4.05 -15.30
N ILE A 13 -5.72 -4.58 -14.41
CA ILE A 13 -4.43 -3.97 -14.06
C ILE A 13 -3.54 -3.91 -15.29
N LYS A 14 -2.82 -2.79 -15.45
CA LYS A 14 -1.91 -2.58 -16.57
C LYS A 14 -0.46 -2.63 -16.06
N VAL A 15 0.25 -3.70 -16.39
CA VAL A 15 1.69 -3.87 -16.10
C VAL A 15 2.55 -3.57 -17.33
N PHE A 16 2.02 -3.88 -18.51
CA PHE A 16 2.65 -3.61 -19.81
C PHE A 16 1.75 -2.69 -20.64
N GLU A 17 1.83 -2.76 -21.98
CA GLU A 17 1.09 -1.87 -22.87
C GLU A 17 -0.44 -2.05 -22.83
N SER A 18 -0.91 -3.29 -22.61
CA SER A 18 -2.35 -3.63 -22.55
C SER A 18 -2.83 -4.03 -21.15
N PRO A 19 -4.10 -3.78 -20.79
CA PRO A 19 -4.68 -4.26 -19.54
C PRO A 19 -4.70 -5.79 -19.43
N SER A 20 -4.56 -6.30 -18.21
CA SER A 20 -4.68 -7.73 -17.90
C SER A 20 -6.07 -8.25 -18.28
N ARG A 21 -6.13 -9.44 -18.90
CA ARG A 21 -7.40 -10.08 -19.27
C ARG A 21 -7.99 -10.95 -18.15
N ASN A 22 -7.13 -11.46 -17.27
CA ASN A 22 -7.49 -12.41 -16.22
C ASN A 22 -7.59 -11.73 -14.84
N GLU A 23 -7.79 -12.53 -13.82
CA GLU A 23 -7.77 -12.09 -12.43
C GLU A 23 -6.36 -11.74 -11.98
N ASN A 24 -6.29 -10.80 -11.05
CA ASN A 24 -5.06 -10.32 -10.44
C ASN A 24 -5.19 -10.55 -8.94
N MET A 25 -4.07 -10.84 -8.27
CA MET A 25 -4.03 -10.82 -6.81
C MET A 25 -4.01 -9.36 -6.36
N ILE A 26 -5.08 -8.92 -5.71
CA ILE A 26 -5.15 -7.59 -5.13
C ILE A 26 -4.86 -7.70 -3.64
N ILE A 27 -3.92 -6.88 -3.19
CA ILE A 27 -3.53 -6.77 -1.79
C ILE A 27 -4.09 -5.45 -1.26
N THR A 28 -4.89 -5.54 -0.21
CA THR A 28 -5.45 -4.37 0.49
C THR A 28 -4.75 -4.24 1.84
N VAL A 29 -4.20 -3.06 2.11
CA VAL A 29 -3.63 -2.74 3.42
C VAL A 29 -4.77 -2.53 4.40
N ILE A 30 -4.77 -3.30 5.49
CA ILE A 30 -5.72 -3.12 6.58
C ILE A 30 -5.16 -2.01 7.48
N PRO A 31 -5.80 -0.82 7.52
CA PRO A 31 -5.31 0.28 8.33
C PRO A 31 -5.37 -0.09 9.80
N ASN A 32 -4.31 0.24 10.54
CA ASN A 32 -4.34 0.12 11.99
C ASN A 32 -5.18 1.27 12.54
N GLU A 33 -6.32 0.96 13.18
CA GLU A 33 -7.26 1.95 13.71
C GLU A 33 -6.59 2.99 14.63
N LYS A 34 -5.51 2.62 15.32
CA LYS A 34 -4.73 3.55 16.17
C LYS A 34 -4.00 4.64 15.38
N LEU A 35 -3.75 4.41 14.09
CA LEU A 35 -3.04 5.31 13.17
C LEU A 35 -3.96 5.79 12.03
N ALA A 36 -5.22 5.34 11.99
CA ALA A 36 -6.18 5.59 10.91
C ALA A 36 -6.92 6.93 11.08
N GLY A 37 -6.18 8.00 11.39
CA GLY A 37 -6.70 9.37 11.40
C GLY A 37 -6.32 10.11 10.12
N GLU A 38 -7.05 11.18 9.80
CA GLU A 38 -6.67 12.11 8.71
C GLU A 38 -5.39 12.89 9.03
N LEU A 39 -5.00 12.92 10.31
CA LEU A 39 -3.82 13.63 10.79
C LEU A 39 -2.61 12.72 10.72
N ILE A 40 -1.60 13.14 9.95
CA ILE A 40 -0.26 12.55 10.02
C ILE A 40 0.28 12.85 11.42
N PRO A 41 0.70 11.83 12.20
CA PRO A 41 1.26 12.05 13.52
C PRO A 41 2.44 13.03 13.45
N VAL A 42 2.39 14.09 14.26
CA VAL A 42 3.47 15.09 14.36
C VAL A 42 4.81 14.41 14.68
N ASP A 43 4.76 13.32 15.43
CA ASP A 43 5.92 12.51 15.81
C ASP A 43 6.67 11.88 14.62
N LEU A 44 6.03 11.78 13.45
CA LEU A 44 6.70 11.29 12.23
C LEU A 44 7.48 12.40 11.50
N LEU A 45 7.18 13.67 11.76
CA LEU A 45 7.83 14.80 11.08
C LEU A 45 9.31 14.89 11.45
N GLY A 46 10.17 14.93 10.42
CA GLY A 46 11.62 15.03 10.60
C GLY A 46 12.28 13.73 11.09
N THR A 47 11.52 12.64 11.19
CA THR A 47 12.05 11.29 11.42
C THR A 47 12.23 10.55 10.10
N SER A 48 13.09 9.54 10.11
CA SER A 48 13.23 8.66 8.95
C SER A 48 12.05 7.68 8.88
N VAL A 49 11.39 7.63 7.73
CA VAL A 49 10.24 6.77 7.43
C VAL A 49 10.52 5.91 6.20
N PHE A 50 9.90 4.75 6.13
CA PHE A 50 10.00 3.86 4.97
C PHE A 50 8.73 3.95 4.11
N VAL A 51 8.89 4.37 2.87
CA VAL A 51 7.80 4.60 1.90
C VAL A 51 7.97 3.70 0.67
N SER A 52 7.07 3.80 -0.32
CA SER A 52 7.15 3.04 -1.57
C SER A 52 6.97 1.51 -1.41
N TRP A 53 6.12 1.06 -0.49
CA TRP A 53 5.75 -0.35 -0.41
C TRP A 53 5.22 -0.86 -1.76
N PRO A 54 5.63 -2.05 -2.25
CA PRO A 54 6.41 -3.07 -1.55
C PRO A 54 7.94 -2.88 -1.56
N HIS A 55 8.47 -2.01 -2.40
CA HIS A 55 9.90 -1.73 -2.52
C HIS A 55 10.29 -0.59 -1.58
N LEU A 56 10.37 -0.89 -0.29
CA LEU A 56 10.60 0.12 0.74
C LEU A 56 11.86 0.94 0.48
N VAL A 57 11.72 2.26 0.54
CA VAL A 57 12.79 3.25 0.43
C VAL A 57 12.74 4.16 1.65
N GLU A 58 13.90 4.46 2.20
CA GLU A 58 14.05 5.40 3.31
C GLU A 58 13.82 6.85 2.82
N ALA A 59 12.97 7.60 3.52
CA ALA A 59 12.60 8.97 3.24
C ALA A 59 12.50 9.78 4.55
N LYS A 60 12.50 11.11 4.46
CA LYS A 60 12.43 12.03 5.61
C LYS A 60 11.47 13.16 5.31
#